data_AF-A0A6N6PN45-F1
#
_entry.id   AF-A0A6N6PN45-F1
#
_cell.length_a   1.000
_cell.length_b   1.000
_cell.length_c   1.000
_cell.angle_alpha   90.00
_cell.angle_beta   90.00
_cell.angle_gamma   90.00
#
_symmetry.space_group_name_H-M   'P 1'
#
loop_
_entity.id
_entity.type
_entity.pdbx_description
1 polymer ?
#
loop_
_entity_poly.entity_id
_entity_poly.type
_entity_poly.pdbx_seq_one_letter_code
_entity_poly.pdbx_strand_id
1 'polypeptide(L)' 'MSENEILTDLRRIRDEHARECGYDVHTMFQRMREETAQLAARGWQVVSPADEPTAVVREEPPKSH' A
#
# COMPACT_ATOMS: atom_id res chain seq x y z
N MET A 1 -14.11 1.57 22.06
CA MET A 1 -12.88 2.33 22.35
C MET A 1 -13.21 3.79 22.08
N SER A 2 -12.95 4.71 23.00
CA SER A 2 -13.17 6.14 22.74
C SER A 2 -12.32 6.54 21.53
N GLU A 3 -12.96 7.11 20.53
CA GLU A 3 -12.26 7.62 19.37
C GLU A 3 -11.30 8.70 19.86
N ASN A 4 -10.01 8.50 19.64
CA ASN A 4 -8.98 9.39 20.16
C ASN A 4 -9.06 10.70 19.38
N GLU A 5 -9.59 11.76 20.02
CA GLU A 5 -9.87 13.07 19.41
C GLU A 5 -8.65 13.63 18.66
N ILE A 6 -7.43 13.40 19.19
CA ILE A 6 -6.18 13.80 18.55
C ILE A 6 -5.99 13.10 17.19
N LEU A 7 -6.31 11.81 17.10
CA LEU A 7 -6.22 11.08 15.83
C LEU A 7 -7.26 11.56 14.82
N THR A 8 -8.44 11.95 15.28
CA THR A 8 -9.49 12.51 14.43
C THR A 8 -9.05 13.84 13.83
N ASP A 9 -8.51 14.73 14.65
CA ASP A 9 -8.02 16.04 14.19
C ASP A 9 -6.82 15.91 13.25
N LEU A 10 -5.88 15.01 13.54
CA LEU A 10 -4.75 14.74 12.65
C LEU A 10 -5.21 14.25 11.28
N ARG A 11 -6.21 13.35 11.22
CA ARG A 11 -6.79 12.88 9.95
C ARG A 11 -7.47 14.01 9.19
N ARG A 12 -8.25 14.84 9.89
CA ARG A 12 -8.93 15.99 9.28
C ARG A 12 -7.94 16.97 8.65
N ILE A 13 -6.91 17.39 9.39
CA ILE A 13 -5.89 18.33 8.90
C ILE A 13 -5.12 17.73 7.72
N ARG A 14 -4.76 16.45 7.79
CA ARG A 14 -4.11 15.73 6.68
C ARG A 14 -4.98 15.77 5.42
N ASP A 15 -6.28 15.49 5.55
CA ASP A 15 -7.20 15.43 4.41
C ASP A 15 -7.45 16.81 3.80
N GLU A 16 -7.54 17.86 4.64
CA GLU A 16 -7.59 19.26 4.20
C GLU A 16 -6.33 19.62 3.38
N HIS A 17 -5.14 19.37 3.93
CA HIS A 17 -3.88 19.68 3.26
C HIS A 17 -3.67 18.86 1.97
N ALA A 18 -4.07 17.59 1.99
CA ALA A 18 -4.01 16.71 0.83
C ALA A 18 -4.87 17.23 -0.34
N ARG A 19 -6.06 17.78 -0.06
CA ARG A 19 -6.92 18.39 -1.08
C ARG A 19 -6.31 19.66 -1.65
N GLU A 20 -5.74 20.51 -0.82
CA GLU A 20 -5.08 21.76 -1.25
C GLU A 20 -3.86 21.49 -2.16
N CYS A 21 -3.07 20.46 -1.84
CA CYS A 21 -1.87 20.11 -2.60
C CYS A 21 -2.14 19.16 -3.80
N GLY A 22 -3.40 18.76 -4.04
CA GLY A 22 -3.75 17.82 -5.11
C GLY A 22 -3.31 16.37 -4.86
N TYR A 23 -2.95 16.03 -3.63
CA TYR A 23 -2.57 14.69 -3.17
C TYR A 23 -3.67 14.05 -2.32
N ASP A 24 -4.94 14.24 -2.68
CA ASP A 24 -6.05 13.54 -2.03
C ASP A 24 -5.97 12.04 -2.33
N VAL A 25 -5.27 11.33 -1.44
CA VAL A 25 -5.04 9.89 -1.52
C VAL A 25 -6.35 9.12 -1.62
N HIS A 26 -7.43 9.59 -1.00
CA HIS A 26 -8.73 8.92 -1.07
C HIS A 26 -9.29 8.96 -2.50
N THR A 27 -9.24 10.13 -3.13
CA THR A 27 -9.63 10.30 -4.54
C THR A 27 -8.72 9.49 -5.47
N MET A 28 -7.41 9.49 -5.23
CA MET A 28 -6.45 8.71 -6.04
C MET A 28 -6.73 7.21 -5.96
N PHE A 29 -6.90 6.66 -4.75
CA PHE A 29 -7.22 5.23 -4.57
C PHE A 29 -8.61 4.87 -5.09
N GLN A 30 -9.57 5.79 -5.05
CA GLN A 30 -10.86 5.58 -5.69
C GLN A 30 -10.72 5.40 -7.21
N ARG A 31 -10.02 6.32 -7.89
CA ARG A 31 -9.77 6.23 -9.33
C ARG A 31 -9.03 4.95 -9.70
N MET A 32 -7.98 4.59 -8.95
CA MET A 32 -7.26 3.33 -9.16
C MET A 32 -8.18 2.11 -9.08
N ARG A 33 -9.12 2.08 -8.13
CA ARG A 33 -10.09 0.96 -8.01
C ARG A 33 -11.05 0.90 -9.20
N GLU A 34 -11.54 2.04 -9.66
CA GLU A 34 -12.43 2.13 -10.83
C GLU A 34 -11.71 1.65 -12.10
N GLU A 35 -10.47 2.10 -12.32
CA GLU A 35 -9.63 1.67 -13.45
C GLU A 35 -9.32 0.17 -13.38
N THR A 36 -8.98 -0.33 -12.19
CA THR A 36 -8.72 -1.76 -11.97
C THR A 36 -9.96 -2.59 -12.29
N ALA A 37 -11.15 -2.13 -11.90
CA ALA A 37 -12.40 -2.81 -12.22
C ALA A 37 -12.68 -2.85 -13.73
N GLN A 38 -12.40 -1.75 -14.44
CA GLN A 38 -12.53 -1.71 -15.91
C GLN A 38 -11.56 -2.65 -16.61
N LEU A 39 -10.31 -2.72 -16.13
CA LEU A 39 -9.30 -3.64 -16.67
C LEU A 39 -9.70 -5.09 -16.43
N ALA A 40 -10.17 -5.42 -15.23
CA ALA A 40 -10.70 -6.75 -14.91
C ALA A 40 -11.88 -7.13 -15.81
N ALA A 41 -12.83 -6.22 -16.06
CA ALA A 41 -13.94 -6.44 -16.98
C ALA A 41 -13.49 -6.69 -18.44
N ARG A 42 -12.32 -6.18 -18.83
CA ARG A 42 -11.68 -6.42 -20.14
C ARG A 42 -10.84 -7.70 -20.16
N GLY A 43 -10.84 -8.49 -19.09
CA GLY A 43 -10.10 -9.75 -18.99
C GLY A 43 -8.64 -9.60 -18.53
N TRP A 44 -8.22 -8.42 -18.06
CA TRP A 44 -6.90 -8.24 -17.48
C TRP A 44 -6.87 -8.79 -16.05
N GLN A 45 -5.75 -9.43 -15.68
CA GLN A 45 -5.54 -9.97 -14.34
C GLN A 45 -4.31 -9.31 -13.71
N VAL A 46 -4.45 -8.86 -12.46
CA VAL A 46 -3.31 -8.40 -11.67
C VAL A 46 -2.50 -9.63 -11.26
N VAL A 47 -1.27 -9.72 -11.74
CA VAL A 47 -0.29 -10.72 -11.30
C VAL A 47 0.62 -10.06 -10.27
N SER A 48 0.55 -10.52 -9.02
CA SER A 48 1.66 -10.27 -8.09
C SER A 48 2.78 -11.22 -8.46
N PRO A 49 4.06 -10.81 -8.41
CA PRO A 49 5.13 -11.79 -8.32
C PRO A 49 4.78 -12.73 -7.16
N ALA A 50 4.87 -14.03 -7.42
CA ALA A 50 4.73 -15.04 -6.37
C ALA A 50 5.72 -14.71 -5.25
N ASP A 51 5.42 -15.11 -4.01
CA ASP A 51 6.36 -15.05 -2.90
C ASP A 51 7.61 -15.87 -3.26
N GLU A 52 8.55 -15.26 -3.98
CA GLU A 52 9.88 -15.82 -4.14
C GLU A 52 10.48 -15.89 -2.73
N PRO A 53 11.01 -17.05 -2.30
CA PRO A 53 11.58 -17.15 -0.98
C PRO A 53 12.68 -16.12 -0.86
N THR A 54 12.56 -15.23 0.14
CA THR A 54 13.58 -14.28 0.55
C THR A 54 14.91 -15.02 0.59
N ALA A 55 15.89 -14.56 -0.18
CA ALA A 55 17.19 -15.21 -0.30
C ALA A 55 17.70 -15.64 1.09
N VAL A 56 17.85 -16.95 1.32
CA VAL A 56 18.29 -17.49 2.59
C VAL A 56 19.81 -17.40 2.63
N VAL A 57 20.35 -16.50 3.45
CA VAL A 57 21.77 -16.48 3.77
C VAL A 57 22.07 -17.74 4.61
N ARG A 58 22.83 -18.68 4.05
CA ARG A 58 23.37 -19.81 4.81
C ARG A 58 24.78 -19.44 5.28
N GLU A 59 25.01 -19.50 6.59
CA GLU A 59 26.36 -19.37 7.13
C GLU A 59 27.20 -20.57 6.67
N GLU A 60 28.40 -20.31 6.15
CA GLU A 60 29.37 -21.37 5.89
C GLU A 60 29.75 -22.04 7.21
N PRO A 61 29.82 -23.39 7.26
CA PRO A 61 30.28 -24.07 8.45
C PRO A 61 31.72 -23.63 8.78
N PRO A 62 32.06 -23.47 10.07
CA PRO A 62 33.39 -23.00 10.46
C PRO A 62 34.45 -23.96 9.92
N LYS A 63 35.51 -23.40 9.33
CA LYS A 63 36.66 -24.18 8.88
C LYS A 63 37.25 -24.89 10.10
N SER A 64 37.27 -26.22 10.07
CA SER A 64 37.95 -27.01 11.08
C SER A 64 39.45 -26.71 11.00
N HIS A 65 39.99 -26.11 12.06
CA HIS A 65 41.42 -25.99 12.29
C HIS A 65 41.98 -27.28 12.88
#